data_AF-A0A9D8LMW2-F1
#
_entry.id   AF-A0A9D8LMW2-F1
#
_cell.length_a   1.000
_cell.length_b   1.000
_cell.length_c   1.000
_cell.angle_alpha   90.00
_cell.angle_beta   90.00
_cell.angle_gamma   90.00
#
_symmetry.space_group_name_H-M   'P 1'
#
loop_
_entity.id
_entity.type
_entity.pdbx_description
1 polymer ?
#
loop_
_entity_poly.entity_id
_entity_poly.type
_entity_poly.pdbx_seq_one_letter_code
_entity_poly.pdbx_strand_id
1 'polypeptide(L)'
;MRPAALAGCGLLALLGVTVVAVAQAPAPVSPAPAAAAPAPIPFAEALQRAAADLFAKADLSGERVDLVIDPLIDGISGAQSTSTRSMQQTLSDIVGASYPRFRLQPFTTESLAREPVVLIGTFTAVNNAGDAKGARDAYRICLTLADLKSKRVVSKGVARARPEGVDVTPTTYYRDAPMWTKDPATEAYIKVCQETRLSEPIDPVYLERLNAAALINDGILEYEARRYREALAFYRTARTLPGGDQHRVRVGAYLAASKLGRSEDAVDAFGDLVDSGLASNQLMVKLLFQPGSTQFIANPQITEPYPMWLSQIATRARQKDACLEIVGHTSRTGTQHLNERLSVLRAQYVMELLQAGVPDSRNRMIATGKGFNENLIGTGKDDASDALDRRVEFKVIGC
;
A
#
# COMPACT_ATOMS: atom_id res chain seq x y z
N MET A 1 -85.04 13.71 -10.01
CA MET A 1 -85.82 14.82 -10.58
C MET A 1 -84.84 15.92 -10.98
N ARG A 2 -84.76 16.28 -12.27
CA ARG A 2 -84.21 17.58 -12.72
C ARG A 2 -85.36 18.59 -12.70
N PRO A 3 -85.18 19.84 -12.25
CA PRO A 3 -84.73 20.95 -13.13
C PRO A 3 -83.78 21.95 -12.41
N ALA A 4 -82.90 22.74 -13.05
CA ALA A 4 -83.10 24.00 -13.81
C ALA A 4 -83.98 25.04 -13.06
N ALA A 5 -83.72 26.35 -13.00
CA ALA A 5 -82.65 27.31 -13.31
C ALA A 5 -83.13 28.66 -12.72
N LEU A 6 -82.26 29.65 -12.47
CA LEU A 6 -82.41 31.08 -12.88
C LEU A 6 -81.66 32.11 -12.01
N ALA A 7 -81.05 33.03 -12.75
CA ALA A 7 -80.89 34.48 -12.54
C ALA A 7 -79.85 35.01 -11.54
N GLY A 8 -79.03 35.95 -12.04
CA GLY A 8 -78.21 36.85 -11.21
C GLY A 8 -77.16 37.62 -12.02
N CYS A 9 -77.48 38.84 -12.42
CA CYS A 9 -76.68 39.80 -13.18
C CYS A 9 -75.30 40.16 -12.56
N GLY A 10 -74.30 40.27 -13.44
CA GLY A 10 -73.50 41.47 -13.70
C GLY A 10 -72.76 42.18 -12.56
N LEU A 11 -71.42 42.16 -12.64
CA LEU A 11 -70.60 43.35 -12.39
C LEU A 11 -69.22 43.18 -13.06
N LEU A 12 -68.88 44.08 -13.98
CA LEU A 12 -67.52 44.24 -14.51
C LEU A 12 -66.61 44.79 -13.41
N ALA A 13 -65.50 44.11 -13.14
CA ALA A 13 -64.38 44.64 -12.36
C ALA A 13 -63.09 44.54 -13.18
N LEU A 14 -62.46 45.70 -13.43
CA LEU A 14 -61.17 45.84 -14.08
C LEU A 14 -60.08 45.14 -13.24
N LEU A 15 -59.41 44.14 -13.82
CA LEU A 15 -58.22 43.53 -13.24
C LEU A 15 -56.97 44.09 -13.95
N GLY A 16 -56.23 44.91 -13.19
CA GLY A 16 -54.91 45.38 -13.57
C GLY A 16 -53.92 44.23 -13.67
N VAL A 17 -53.17 44.20 -14.77
CA VAL A 17 -52.09 43.24 -15.01
C VAL A 17 -50.86 43.71 -14.23
N THR A 18 -50.60 43.09 -13.09
CA THR A 18 -49.30 43.18 -12.41
C THR A 18 -48.30 42.27 -13.10
N VAL A 19 -47.33 42.86 -13.80
CA VAL A 19 -46.19 42.13 -14.37
C VAL A 19 -45.25 41.76 -13.22
N VAL A 20 -45.28 40.49 -12.80
CA VAL A 20 -44.31 39.93 -11.86
C VAL A 20 -42.99 39.76 -12.62
N ALA A 21 -42.01 40.62 -12.34
CA ALA A 21 -40.64 40.43 -12.78
C ALA A 21 -40.05 39.21 -12.05
N VAL A 22 -39.92 38.09 -12.76
CA VAL A 22 -39.21 36.90 -12.27
C VAL A 22 -37.72 37.24 -12.21
N ALA A 23 -37.20 37.48 -11.01
CA ALA A 23 -35.76 37.58 -10.79
C ALA A 23 -35.11 36.22 -11.15
N GLN A 24 -34.33 36.20 -12.24
CA GLN A 24 -33.55 35.03 -12.62
C GLN A 24 -32.51 34.75 -11.53
N ALA A 25 -32.58 33.57 -10.92
CA ALA A 25 -31.54 33.06 -10.04
C ALA A 25 -30.20 32.99 -10.81
N PRO A 26 -29.07 33.37 -10.20
CA PRO A 26 -27.77 33.27 -10.85
C PRO A 26 -27.51 31.81 -11.22
N ALA A 27 -27.08 31.59 -12.47
CA ALA A 27 -26.76 30.26 -12.97
C ALA A 27 -25.71 29.58 -12.09
N PRO A 28 -25.82 28.27 -11.82
CA PRO A 28 -24.81 27.54 -11.07
C PRO A 28 -23.48 27.66 -11.80
N VAL A 29 -22.49 28.24 -11.13
CA VAL A 29 -21.12 28.33 -11.62
C VAL A 29 -20.62 26.91 -11.83
N SER A 30 -20.37 26.53 -13.08
CA SER A 30 -19.81 25.20 -13.37
C SER A 30 -18.48 25.05 -12.62
N PRO A 31 -18.25 23.93 -11.93
CA PRO A 31 -16.97 23.70 -11.28
C PRO A 31 -15.85 23.81 -12.32
N ALA A 32 -14.80 24.54 -11.98
CA ALA A 32 -13.64 24.70 -12.86
C ALA A 32 -13.14 23.31 -13.29
N PRO A 33 -12.81 23.10 -14.58
CA PRO A 33 -12.30 21.82 -15.05
C PRO A 33 -11.08 21.44 -14.21
N ALA A 34 -11.09 20.22 -13.67
CA ALA A 34 -9.97 19.68 -12.91
C ALA A 34 -8.70 19.83 -13.75
N ALA A 35 -7.64 20.41 -13.16
CA ALA A 35 -6.37 20.60 -13.84
C ALA A 35 -5.91 19.27 -14.46
N ALA A 36 -5.59 19.29 -15.76
CA ALA A 36 -5.14 18.09 -16.47
C ALA A 36 -3.93 17.48 -15.73
N ALA A 37 -3.94 16.15 -15.59
CA ALA A 37 -2.85 15.45 -14.93
C ALA A 37 -1.52 15.79 -15.61
N PRO A 38 -0.42 16.00 -14.85
CA PRO A 38 0.87 16.34 -15.43
C PRO A 38 1.29 15.29 -16.47
N ALA A 39 1.79 15.73 -17.62
CA ALA A 39 2.28 14.82 -18.65
C ALA A 39 3.47 13.99 -18.11
N PRO A 40 3.45 12.65 -18.26
CA PRO A 40 4.57 11.81 -17.86
C PRO A 40 5.83 12.09 -18.69
N ILE A 41 6.95 12.31 -18.01
CA ILE A 41 8.28 12.52 -18.60
C ILE A 41 9.21 11.34 -18.27
N PRO A 42 10.39 11.20 -18.92
CA PRO A 42 11.33 10.13 -18.60
C PRO A 42 11.64 10.04 -17.10
N PHE A 43 11.78 8.82 -16.58
CA PHE A 43 11.91 8.55 -15.14
C PHE A 43 13.01 9.38 -14.44
N ALA A 44 14.20 9.44 -15.01
CA ALA A 44 15.31 10.22 -14.43
C ALA A 44 14.99 11.73 -14.35
N GLU A 45 14.36 12.29 -15.39
CA GLU A 45 13.97 13.69 -15.44
C GLU A 45 12.82 13.99 -14.46
N ALA A 46 11.87 13.07 -14.31
CA ALA A 46 10.79 13.16 -13.34
C ALA A 46 11.34 13.21 -11.89
N LEU A 47 12.32 12.35 -11.58
CA LEU A 47 12.96 12.36 -10.26
C LEU A 47 13.74 13.64 -10.01
N GLN A 48 14.54 14.10 -10.97
CA GLN A 48 15.26 15.36 -10.87
C GLN A 48 14.32 16.54 -10.65
N ARG A 49 13.21 16.61 -11.39
CA ARG A 49 12.18 17.64 -11.23
C ARG A 49 11.55 17.61 -9.85
N ALA A 50 11.11 16.43 -9.39
CA ALA A 50 10.52 16.28 -8.07
C ALA A 50 11.50 16.68 -6.96
N ALA A 51 12.77 16.28 -7.07
CA ALA A 51 13.81 16.65 -6.12
C ALA A 51 14.09 18.17 -6.13
N ALA A 52 14.17 18.78 -7.32
CA ALA A 52 14.38 20.21 -7.46
C ALA A 52 13.23 21.01 -6.82
N ASP A 53 11.99 20.62 -7.09
CA ASP A 53 10.81 21.20 -6.46
C ASP A 53 10.83 21.03 -4.93
N LEU A 54 11.20 19.84 -4.45
CA LEU A 54 11.26 19.52 -3.03
C LEU A 54 12.25 20.41 -2.29
N PHE A 55 13.50 20.49 -2.75
CA PHE A 55 14.54 21.19 -2.01
C PHE A 55 14.53 22.70 -2.22
N ALA A 56 14.14 23.20 -3.40
CA ALA A 56 14.08 24.63 -3.66
C ALA A 56 12.95 25.33 -2.88
N LYS A 57 11.86 24.63 -2.57
CA LYS A 57 10.69 25.17 -1.87
C LYS A 57 10.69 24.88 -0.37
N ALA A 58 11.78 24.34 0.17
CA ALA A 58 11.84 23.92 1.56
C ALA A 58 11.83 25.12 2.52
N ASP A 59 10.72 25.28 3.24
CA ASP A 59 10.55 26.29 4.28
C ASP A 59 11.14 25.79 5.61
N LEU A 60 12.45 25.98 5.76
CA LEU A 60 13.22 25.52 6.91
C LEU A 60 14.08 26.66 7.45
N SER A 61 14.30 26.68 8.76
CA SER A 61 15.26 27.58 9.41
C SER A 61 16.65 26.94 9.53
N GLY A 62 17.68 27.77 9.68
CA GLY A 62 19.06 27.32 9.91
C GLY A 62 19.91 27.10 8.65
N GLU A 63 21.19 27.45 8.75
CA GLU A 63 22.17 27.36 7.66
C GLU A 63 22.64 25.92 7.37
N ARG A 64 22.44 25.01 8.34
CA ARG A 64 22.75 23.59 8.24
C ARG A 64 21.59 22.77 8.78
N VAL A 65 21.04 21.90 7.94
CA VAL A 65 19.88 21.07 8.27
C VAL A 65 20.28 19.61 8.17
N ASP A 66 20.23 18.88 9.28
CA ASP A 66 20.39 17.43 9.23
C ASP A 66 19.18 16.82 8.52
N LEU A 67 19.45 15.96 7.53
CA LEU A 67 18.47 15.30 6.68
C LEU A 67 18.67 13.79 6.75
N VAL A 68 17.61 13.06 7.07
CA VAL A 68 17.58 11.60 6.90
C VAL A 68 16.59 11.24 5.80
N ILE A 69 16.84 10.13 5.10
CA ILE A 69 15.89 9.59 4.13
C ILE A 69 15.28 8.33 4.75
N ASP A 70 13.98 8.36 5.04
CA ASP A 70 13.25 7.15 5.38
C ASP A 70 13.09 6.33 4.06
N PRO A 71 13.53 5.06 4.03
CA PRO A 71 13.45 4.18 2.88
C PRO A 71 12.26 4.42 1.95
N LEU A 72 12.53 4.76 0.69
CA LEU A 72 11.48 4.98 -0.30
C LEU A 72 10.76 3.66 -0.62
N ILE A 73 9.42 3.71 -0.64
CA ILE A 73 8.57 2.53 -0.85
C ILE A 73 7.59 2.71 -2.01
N ASP A 74 7.09 1.60 -2.55
CA ASP A 74 5.93 1.63 -3.42
C ASP A 74 4.67 2.03 -2.63
N GLY A 75 3.92 2.98 -3.19
CA GLY A 75 2.76 3.57 -2.51
C GLY A 75 1.50 2.69 -2.50
N ILE A 76 1.57 1.45 -2.99
CA ILE A 76 0.49 0.46 -2.90
C ILE A 76 0.90 -0.67 -1.95
N SER A 77 2.05 -1.29 -2.20
CA SER A 77 2.54 -2.45 -1.45
C SER A 77 3.34 -2.11 -0.20
N GLY A 78 3.86 -0.88 -0.08
CA GLY A 78 4.82 -0.53 0.98
C GLY A 78 6.18 -1.22 0.86
N ALA A 79 6.45 -1.85 -0.28
CA ALA A 79 7.70 -2.57 -0.53
C ALA A 79 8.79 -1.67 -1.13
N GLN A 80 10.04 -1.98 -0.81
CA GLN A 80 11.17 -1.43 -1.57
C GLN A 80 11.44 -2.29 -2.81
N SER A 81 11.81 -1.63 -3.90
CA SER A 81 12.19 -2.25 -5.18
C SER A 81 13.54 -1.73 -5.67
N THR A 82 14.04 -2.29 -6.78
CA THR A 82 15.23 -1.77 -7.46
C THR A 82 15.11 -0.27 -7.72
N SER A 83 13.99 0.18 -8.30
CA SER A 83 13.75 1.59 -8.60
C SER A 83 13.66 2.45 -7.34
N THR A 84 12.99 2.04 -6.26
CA THR A 84 12.92 2.89 -5.06
C THR A 84 14.29 3.07 -4.39
N ARG A 85 15.13 2.03 -4.39
CA ARG A 85 16.53 2.14 -3.92
C ARG A 85 17.39 3.02 -4.82
N SER A 86 17.26 2.87 -6.13
CA SER A 86 17.94 3.75 -7.09
C SER A 86 17.50 5.21 -6.95
N MET A 87 16.22 5.47 -6.67
CA MET A 87 15.73 6.82 -6.38
C MET A 87 16.38 7.38 -5.12
N GLN A 88 16.44 6.61 -4.03
CA GLN A 88 17.07 7.05 -2.79
C GLN A 88 18.56 7.40 -2.98
N GLN A 89 19.30 6.57 -3.73
CA GLN A 89 20.69 6.87 -4.05
C GLN A 89 20.81 8.16 -4.87
N THR A 90 20.03 8.29 -5.94
CA THR A 90 20.02 9.50 -6.78
C THR A 90 19.64 10.75 -5.97
N LEU A 91 18.69 10.66 -5.05
CA LEU A 91 18.34 11.77 -4.15
C LEU A 91 19.49 12.14 -3.23
N SER A 92 20.21 11.14 -2.71
CA SER A 92 21.40 11.36 -1.88
C SER A 92 22.49 12.10 -2.66
N ASP A 93 22.72 11.69 -3.92
CA ASP A 93 23.69 12.32 -4.81
C ASP A 93 23.29 13.77 -5.15
N ILE A 94 22.00 14.00 -5.45
CA ILE A 94 21.45 15.35 -5.70
C ILE A 94 21.65 16.26 -4.49
N VAL A 95 21.36 15.77 -3.27
CA VAL A 95 21.56 16.55 -2.04
C VAL A 95 23.03 16.93 -1.86
N GLY A 96 23.93 15.95 -1.99
CA GLY A 96 25.36 16.17 -1.83
C GLY A 96 25.96 17.14 -2.85
N ALA A 97 25.49 17.10 -4.10
CA ALA A 97 26.00 17.94 -5.18
C ALA A 97 25.39 19.34 -5.22
N SER A 98 24.08 19.46 -5.01
CA SER A 98 23.31 20.67 -5.36
C SER A 98 22.72 21.40 -4.15
N TYR A 99 22.70 20.76 -2.97
CA TYR A 99 22.04 21.32 -1.79
C TYR A 99 22.91 21.21 -0.52
N PRO A 100 24.07 21.89 -0.47
CA PRO A 100 25.05 21.77 0.63
C PRO A 100 24.52 22.22 2.00
N ARG A 101 23.38 22.91 2.03
CA ARG A 101 22.64 23.24 3.26
C ARG A 101 22.17 21.99 4.01
N PHE A 102 21.81 20.93 3.28
CA PHE A 102 21.35 19.68 3.87
C PHE A 102 22.53 18.74 4.11
N ARG A 103 22.62 18.22 5.33
CA ARG A 103 23.61 17.21 5.73
C ARG A 103 22.91 15.87 5.81
N LEU A 104 23.17 15.01 4.84
CA LEU A 104 22.66 13.63 4.90
C LEU A 104 23.22 12.92 6.13
N GLN A 105 22.34 12.26 6.87
CA GLN A 105 22.64 11.42 8.00
C GLN A 105 22.03 10.03 7.77
N PRO A 106 22.65 8.95 8.31
CA PRO A 106 22.04 7.62 8.26
C PRO A 106 20.67 7.60 8.93
N PHE A 107 19.73 6.83 8.38
CA PHE A 107 18.40 6.63 8.98
C PHE A 107 18.47 5.66 10.16
N THR A 108 18.96 6.16 11.29
CA THR A 108 19.15 5.41 12.54
C THR A 108 18.42 6.11 13.69
N THR A 109 18.17 5.39 14.78
CA THR A 109 17.60 5.97 16.00
C THR A 109 18.46 7.10 16.58
N GLU A 110 19.78 7.02 16.42
CA GLU A 110 20.72 8.07 16.85
C GLU A 110 20.53 9.37 16.05
N SER A 111 20.42 9.27 14.72
CA SER A 111 20.15 10.43 13.87
C SER A 111 18.79 11.02 14.16
N LEU A 112 17.76 10.17 14.34
CA LEU A 112 16.40 10.60 14.64
C LEU A 112 16.27 11.31 15.98
N ALA A 113 17.08 10.94 16.98
CA ALA A 113 17.10 11.60 18.29
C ALA A 113 17.50 13.09 18.23
N ARG A 114 18.14 13.53 17.13
CA ARG A 114 18.50 14.94 16.89
C ARG A 114 17.38 15.74 16.22
N GLU A 115 16.21 15.14 16.03
CA GLU A 115 15.05 15.71 15.35
C GLU A 115 15.42 16.31 13.97
N PRO A 116 16.00 15.50 13.05
CA PRO A 116 16.36 15.96 11.72
C PRO A 116 15.10 16.24 10.88
N VAL A 117 15.30 16.81 9.69
CA VAL A 117 14.29 16.74 8.64
C VAL A 117 14.30 15.33 8.05
N VAL A 118 13.12 14.75 7.82
CA VAL A 118 12.95 13.44 7.21
C VAL A 118 12.42 13.60 5.80
N LEU A 119 13.13 13.03 4.82
CA LEU A 119 12.64 12.84 3.47
C LEU A 119 11.86 11.52 3.40
N ILE A 120 10.60 11.64 2.98
CA ILE A 120 9.66 10.54 2.77
C ILE A 120 9.38 10.49 1.26
N GLY A 121 9.33 9.30 0.66
CA GLY A 121 9.02 9.19 -0.76
C GLY A 121 8.28 7.92 -1.14
N THR A 122 7.28 8.09 -2.00
CA THR A 122 6.55 6.97 -2.62
C THR A 122 6.72 6.97 -4.13
N PHE A 123 6.81 5.78 -4.70
CA PHE A 123 6.86 5.56 -6.15
C PHE A 123 5.78 4.57 -6.56
N THR A 124 4.72 5.05 -7.22
CA THR A 124 3.50 4.27 -7.38
C THR A 124 3.10 4.13 -8.83
N ALA A 125 2.85 2.90 -9.28
CA ALA A 125 2.22 2.67 -10.58
C ALA A 125 0.78 3.21 -10.58
N VAL A 126 0.42 4.04 -11.55
CA VAL A 126 -0.88 4.71 -11.63
C VAL A 126 -1.40 4.72 -13.06
N ASN A 127 -2.70 4.93 -13.21
CA ASN A 127 -3.24 5.44 -14.47
C ASN A 127 -3.12 6.97 -14.49
N ASN A 128 -2.52 7.54 -15.53
CA ASN A 128 -2.25 8.97 -15.60
C ASN A 128 -3.52 9.81 -15.75
N ALA A 129 -4.59 9.26 -16.33
CA ALA A 129 -5.88 9.94 -16.41
C ALA A 129 -6.66 9.93 -15.08
N GLY A 130 -6.12 9.29 -14.03
CA GLY A 130 -6.75 9.21 -12.72
C GLY A 130 -7.80 8.11 -12.58
N ASP A 131 -7.94 7.23 -13.57
CA ASP A 131 -8.83 6.07 -13.48
C ASP A 131 -8.19 4.96 -12.65
N ALA A 132 -8.73 4.70 -11.46
CA ALA A 132 -8.25 3.65 -10.58
C ALA A 132 -8.29 2.25 -11.22
N LYS A 133 -9.20 2.01 -12.19
CA LYS A 133 -9.35 0.75 -12.93
C LYS A 133 -8.60 0.73 -14.26
N GLY A 134 -8.05 1.87 -14.67
CA GLY A 134 -7.33 2.04 -15.92
C GLY A 134 -5.95 1.37 -15.91
N ALA A 135 -5.35 1.26 -17.10
CA ALA A 135 -4.00 0.72 -17.26
C ALA A 135 -2.98 1.55 -16.47
N ARG A 136 -1.99 0.88 -15.88
CA ARG A 136 -0.90 1.53 -15.14
C ARG A 136 0.16 2.08 -16.12
N ASP A 137 -0.18 3.18 -16.77
CA ASP A 137 0.56 3.80 -17.87
C ASP A 137 1.55 4.90 -17.42
N ALA A 138 1.64 5.17 -16.11
CA ALA A 138 2.62 6.09 -15.54
C ALA A 138 3.01 5.68 -14.12
N TYR A 139 4.07 6.30 -13.61
CA TYR A 139 4.43 6.26 -12.20
C TYR A 139 4.29 7.63 -11.56
N ARG A 140 3.73 7.68 -10.36
CA ARG A 140 3.73 8.85 -9.50
C ARG A 140 4.97 8.84 -8.63
N ILE A 141 5.79 9.88 -8.72
CA ILE A 141 6.81 10.19 -7.72
C ILE A 141 6.18 11.20 -6.75
N CYS A 142 6.19 10.85 -5.47
CA CYS A 142 5.87 11.75 -4.38
C CYS A 142 7.07 11.81 -3.46
N LEU A 143 7.55 13.01 -3.14
CA LEU A 143 8.58 13.29 -2.16
C LEU A 143 8.04 14.34 -1.18
N THR A 144 8.35 14.19 0.10
CA THR A 144 7.93 15.11 1.16
C THR A 144 9.07 15.31 2.14
N LEU A 145 9.32 16.56 2.54
CA LEU A 145 10.17 16.89 3.67
C LEU A 145 9.27 17.13 4.89
N ALA A 146 9.51 16.38 5.95
CA ALA A 146 8.83 16.48 7.22
C ALA A 146 9.84 16.91 8.30
N ASP A 147 9.64 18.07 8.91
CA ASP A 147 10.54 18.57 9.95
C ASP A 147 10.10 18.05 11.33
N LEU A 148 10.94 17.27 11.98
CA LEU A 148 10.63 16.67 13.27
C LEU A 148 10.61 17.69 14.41
N LYS A 149 11.32 18.82 14.28
CA LYS A 149 11.32 19.89 15.29
C LYS A 149 9.98 20.61 15.32
N SER A 150 9.52 21.09 14.18
CA SER A 150 8.22 21.76 14.07
C SER A 150 7.02 20.80 13.98
N LYS A 151 7.29 19.51 13.75
CA LYS A 151 6.31 18.44 13.52
C LYS A 151 5.37 18.73 12.34
N ARG A 152 5.89 19.37 11.28
CA ARG A 152 5.12 19.79 10.10
C ARG A 152 5.75 19.32 8.80
N VAL A 153 4.90 19.19 7.78
CA VAL A 153 5.36 19.06 6.39
C VAL A 153 5.84 20.42 5.89
N VAL A 154 7.10 20.50 5.48
CA VAL A 154 7.78 21.77 5.12
C VAL A 154 8.09 21.89 3.63
N SER A 155 7.99 20.79 2.89
CA SER A 155 8.10 20.83 1.42
C SER A 155 7.53 19.58 0.77
N LYS A 156 7.14 19.70 -0.50
CA LYS A 156 6.71 18.57 -1.33
C LYS A 156 7.25 18.72 -2.75
N GLY A 157 7.60 17.59 -3.35
CA GLY A 157 7.99 17.47 -4.74
C GLY A 157 7.23 16.32 -5.39
N VAL A 158 6.58 16.57 -6.53
CA VAL A 158 5.78 15.55 -7.21
C VAL A 158 6.06 15.56 -8.71
N ALA A 159 6.09 14.37 -9.32
CA ALA A 159 6.26 14.25 -10.76
C ALA A 159 5.55 13.00 -11.30
N ARG A 160 5.33 12.97 -12.61
CA ARG A 160 4.85 11.80 -13.35
C ARG A 160 5.98 11.29 -14.22
N ALA A 161 6.37 10.04 -13.98
CA ALA A 161 7.36 9.32 -14.77
C ALA A 161 6.64 8.39 -15.75
N ARG A 162 7.20 8.23 -16.96
CA ARG A 162 6.79 7.16 -17.85
C ARG A 162 7.30 5.80 -17.35
N PRO A 163 6.67 4.68 -17.75
CA PRO A 163 7.07 3.35 -17.30
C PRO A 163 8.42 2.86 -17.84
N GLU A 164 8.94 3.46 -18.91
CA GLU A 164 10.18 2.98 -19.53
C GLU A 164 11.37 3.12 -18.59
N GLY A 165 12.18 2.06 -18.50
CA GLY A 165 13.37 2.01 -17.63
C GLY A 165 13.05 1.81 -16.13
N VAL A 166 11.78 1.57 -15.78
CA VAL A 166 11.37 1.32 -14.39
C VAL A 166 11.44 -0.17 -14.03
N ASP A 167 12.31 -0.50 -13.08
CA ASP A 167 12.45 -1.83 -12.47
C ASP A 167 11.88 -1.84 -11.05
N VAL A 168 10.67 -2.37 -10.93
CA VAL A 168 9.95 -2.51 -9.65
C VAL A 168 10.10 -3.91 -9.04
N THR A 169 11.13 -4.67 -9.44
CA THR A 169 11.46 -5.94 -8.79
C THR A 169 11.64 -5.74 -7.28
N PRO A 170 10.89 -6.45 -6.42
CA PRO A 170 11.00 -6.29 -4.98
C PRO A 170 12.38 -6.69 -4.49
N THR A 171 12.89 -5.94 -3.53
CA THR A 171 14.14 -6.28 -2.83
C THR A 171 13.99 -7.60 -2.06
N THR A 172 15.11 -8.22 -1.66
CA THR A 172 15.14 -9.61 -1.20
C THR A 172 14.21 -9.86 -0.01
N TYR A 173 14.18 -8.94 0.96
CA TYR A 173 13.27 -9.03 2.09
C TYR A 173 11.79 -9.11 1.65
N TYR A 174 11.35 -8.20 0.78
CA TYR A 174 9.95 -8.12 0.34
C TYR A 174 9.58 -9.22 -0.67
N ARG A 175 10.55 -9.69 -1.46
CA ARG A 175 10.35 -10.83 -2.37
C ARG A 175 10.07 -12.11 -1.58
N ASP A 176 10.82 -12.32 -0.50
CA ASP A 176 10.76 -13.53 0.34
C ASP A 176 9.59 -13.50 1.33
N ALA A 177 9.00 -12.33 1.60
CA ALA A 177 7.87 -12.17 2.51
C ALA A 177 6.69 -13.12 2.15
N PRO A 178 6.16 -13.88 3.13
CA PRO A 178 5.16 -14.92 2.86
C PRO A 178 3.78 -14.34 2.60
N MET A 179 3.54 -13.12 3.07
CA MET A 179 2.25 -12.47 3.00
C MET A 179 2.39 -10.95 3.05
N TRP A 180 1.39 -10.30 2.50
CA TRP A 180 1.22 -8.86 2.54
C TRP A 180 -0.02 -8.52 3.39
N THR A 181 -0.04 -7.34 3.97
CA THR A 181 -1.26 -6.78 4.57
C THR A 181 -1.18 -5.27 4.49
N LYS A 182 -2.34 -4.62 4.56
CA LYS A 182 -2.40 -3.18 4.82
C LYS A 182 -2.17 -2.99 6.30
N ASP A 183 -0.98 -2.51 6.65
CA ASP A 183 -0.66 -2.19 8.03
C ASP A 183 -0.72 -0.67 8.27
N PRO A 184 -1.20 -0.22 9.44
CA PRO A 184 -1.34 1.20 9.71
C PRO A 184 -0.03 2.00 9.61
N ALA A 185 1.15 1.38 9.69
CA ALA A 185 2.45 2.10 9.70
C ALA A 185 2.83 2.49 8.29
N THR A 186 2.68 1.55 7.37
CA THR A 186 2.81 1.79 5.94
C THR A 186 1.76 2.79 5.46
N GLU A 187 0.50 2.69 5.92
CA GLU A 187 -0.54 3.65 5.57
C GLU A 187 -0.24 5.07 6.06
N ALA A 188 0.25 5.23 7.30
CA ALA A 188 0.65 6.54 7.82
C ALA A 188 1.81 7.15 7.02
N TYR A 189 2.82 6.35 6.63
CA TYR A 189 3.90 6.80 5.73
C TYR A 189 3.33 7.31 4.40
N ILE A 190 2.48 6.50 3.75
CA ILE A 190 1.91 6.81 2.44
C ILE A 190 1.07 8.08 2.54
N LYS A 191 0.26 8.22 3.60
CA LYS A 191 -0.56 9.41 3.87
C LYS A 191 0.29 10.67 4.02
N VAL A 192 1.38 10.64 4.79
CA VAL A 192 2.27 11.80 4.94
C VAL A 192 2.84 12.24 3.58
N CYS A 193 3.23 11.28 2.73
CA CYS A 193 3.68 11.61 1.39
C CYS A 193 2.53 12.15 0.51
N GLN A 194 1.46 11.40 0.36
CA GLN A 194 0.52 11.59 -0.74
C GLN A 194 -0.65 12.52 -0.41
N GLU A 195 -1.02 12.64 0.87
CA GLU A 195 -2.25 13.31 1.30
C GLU A 195 -2.00 14.53 2.19
N THR A 196 -1.03 14.47 3.10
CA THR A 196 -0.73 15.60 4.01
C THR A 196 -0.22 16.81 3.24
N ARG A 197 -0.84 17.96 3.44
CA ARG A 197 -0.54 19.20 2.70
C ARG A 197 0.64 19.95 3.30
N LEU A 198 1.15 20.93 2.56
CA LEU A 198 2.19 21.82 3.05
C LEU A 198 1.73 22.53 4.34
N SER A 199 2.63 22.61 5.31
CA SER A 199 2.42 23.18 6.64
C SER A 199 1.44 22.43 7.54
N GLU A 200 0.82 21.33 7.09
CA GLU A 200 0.01 20.48 7.97
C GLU A 200 0.88 19.69 8.96
N PRO A 201 0.33 19.34 10.15
CA PRO A 201 1.03 18.50 11.10
C PRO A 201 1.33 17.12 10.49
N ILE A 202 2.49 16.57 10.85
CA ILE A 202 2.85 15.20 10.48
C ILE A 202 1.89 14.24 11.20
N ASP A 203 1.48 13.17 10.52
CA ASP A 203 0.60 12.17 11.12
C ASP A 203 1.24 11.60 12.41
N PRO A 204 0.54 11.64 13.56
CA PRO A 204 1.09 11.21 14.83
C PRO A 204 1.45 9.72 14.84
N VAL A 205 0.74 8.91 14.06
CA VAL A 205 1.00 7.48 13.91
C VAL A 205 2.33 7.25 13.19
N TYR A 206 2.68 8.09 12.21
CA TYR A 206 3.99 8.03 11.57
C TYR A 206 5.11 8.44 12.55
N LEU A 207 4.91 9.53 13.30
CA LEU A 207 5.90 10.02 14.27
C LEU A 207 6.23 8.98 15.37
N GLU A 208 5.21 8.34 15.94
CA GLU A 208 5.39 7.33 16.99
C GLU A 208 6.26 6.16 16.52
N ARG A 209 6.19 5.82 15.23
CA ARG A 209 6.77 4.61 14.64
C ARG A 209 8.16 4.80 14.07
N LEU A 210 8.63 6.04 13.99
CA LEU A 210 9.84 6.38 13.24
C LEU A 210 11.11 5.68 13.80
N ASN A 211 11.22 5.59 15.13
CA ASN A 211 12.33 4.87 15.76
C ASN A 211 12.28 3.36 15.49
N ALA A 212 11.08 2.77 15.49
CA ALA A 212 10.93 1.37 15.10
C ALA A 212 11.23 1.18 13.61
N ALA A 213 10.85 2.11 12.75
CA ALA A 213 11.13 2.06 11.30
C ALA A 213 12.65 2.06 11.02
N ALA A 214 13.44 2.83 11.77
CA ALA A 214 14.91 2.80 11.66
C ALA A 214 15.49 1.41 11.99
N LEU A 215 15.06 0.79 13.10
CA LEU A 215 15.51 -0.56 13.45
C LEU A 215 15.01 -1.63 12.46
N ILE A 216 13.78 -1.47 11.94
CA ILE A 216 13.25 -2.36 10.89
C ILE A 216 14.12 -2.27 9.64
N ASN A 217 14.52 -1.05 9.25
CA ASN A 217 15.43 -0.84 8.12
C ASN A 217 16.77 -1.54 8.34
N ASP A 218 17.38 -1.39 9.53
CA ASP A 218 18.63 -2.11 9.86
C ASP A 218 18.43 -3.63 9.78
N GLY A 219 17.33 -4.15 10.32
CA GLY A 219 16.98 -5.56 10.21
C GLY A 219 16.82 -6.04 8.76
N ILE A 220 16.19 -5.24 7.89
CA ILE A 220 16.06 -5.53 6.46
C ILE A 220 17.44 -5.58 5.80
N LEU A 221 18.30 -4.59 6.05
CA LEU A 221 19.64 -4.54 5.47
C LEU A 221 20.49 -5.74 5.90
N GLU A 222 20.43 -6.12 7.18
CA GLU A 222 21.14 -7.31 7.69
C GLU A 222 20.56 -8.62 7.09
N TYR A 223 19.23 -8.73 6.94
CA TYR A 223 18.60 -9.89 6.30
C TYR A 223 19.09 -10.05 4.85
N GLU A 224 19.14 -8.95 4.10
CA GLU A 224 19.60 -8.94 2.71
C GLU A 224 21.11 -9.21 2.59
N ALA A 225 21.88 -8.80 3.58
CA ALA A 225 23.29 -9.14 3.74
C ALA A 225 23.52 -10.58 4.25
N ARG A 226 22.46 -11.37 4.42
CA ARG A 226 22.47 -12.76 4.95
C ARG A 226 22.98 -12.89 6.38
N ARG A 227 22.95 -11.81 7.14
CA ARG A 227 23.30 -11.73 8.56
C ARG A 227 22.02 -11.92 9.40
N TYR A 228 21.47 -13.13 9.31
CA TYR A 228 20.13 -13.43 9.81
C TYR A 228 20.02 -13.34 11.34
N ARG A 229 21.12 -13.56 12.09
CA ARG A 229 21.12 -13.45 13.54
C ARG A 229 20.97 -11.99 13.97
N GLU A 230 21.70 -11.11 13.31
CA GLU A 230 21.70 -9.66 13.49
C GLU A 230 20.33 -9.09 13.07
N ALA A 231 19.82 -9.50 11.91
CA ALA A 231 18.48 -9.14 11.45
C ALA A 231 17.39 -9.50 12.48
N LEU A 232 17.42 -10.73 13.00
CA LEU A 232 16.47 -11.18 14.03
C LEU A 232 16.57 -10.34 15.31
N ALA A 233 17.78 -9.93 15.71
CA ALA A 233 17.97 -9.07 16.87
C ALA A 233 17.32 -7.69 16.65
N PHE A 234 17.52 -7.07 15.49
CA PHE A 234 16.89 -5.81 15.13
C PHE A 234 15.35 -5.89 15.17
N TYR A 235 14.75 -6.93 14.58
CA TYR A 235 13.29 -7.11 14.62
C TYR A 235 12.77 -7.30 16.04
N ARG A 236 13.47 -8.08 16.88
CA ARG A 236 13.10 -8.26 18.30
C ARG A 236 13.14 -6.93 19.06
N THR A 237 14.21 -6.15 18.89
CA THR A 237 14.32 -4.83 19.53
C THR A 237 13.26 -3.86 19.01
N ALA A 238 13.03 -3.80 17.70
CA ALA A 238 11.99 -2.96 17.11
C ALA A 238 10.61 -3.26 17.70
N ARG A 239 10.27 -4.54 17.90
CA ARG A 239 8.99 -4.97 18.50
C ARG A 239 8.75 -4.42 19.91
N THR A 240 9.81 -4.10 20.65
CA THR A 240 9.70 -3.57 22.02
C THR A 240 9.48 -2.05 22.08
N LEU A 241 9.67 -1.34 20.97
CA LEU A 241 9.48 0.10 20.90
C LEU A 241 8.00 0.49 20.74
N PRO A 242 7.60 1.70 21.17
CA PRO A 242 6.31 2.28 20.81
C PRO A 242 6.10 2.24 19.30
N GLY A 243 4.90 1.83 18.88
CA GLY A 243 4.58 1.65 17.46
C GLY A 243 5.41 0.56 16.74
N GLY A 244 6.15 -0.26 17.47
CA GLY A 244 7.02 -1.31 16.93
C GLY A 244 6.33 -2.61 16.53
N ASP A 245 5.10 -2.84 17.01
CA ASP A 245 4.30 -3.99 16.58
C ASP A 245 3.73 -3.77 15.17
N GLN A 246 4.59 -3.95 14.17
CA GLN A 246 4.27 -3.74 12.75
C GLN A 246 4.36 -5.04 11.95
N HIS A 247 3.63 -5.09 10.83
CA HIS A 247 3.69 -6.22 9.89
C HIS A 247 5.11 -6.56 9.46
N ARG A 248 5.92 -5.54 9.14
CA ARG A 248 7.34 -5.71 8.75
C ARG A 248 8.18 -6.35 9.85
N VAL A 249 7.90 -6.09 11.13
CA VAL A 249 8.63 -6.75 12.22
C VAL A 249 8.30 -8.23 12.30
N ARG A 250 7.01 -8.58 12.18
CA ARG A 250 6.52 -9.97 12.22
C ARG A 250 7.04 -10.79 11.04
N VAL A 251 6.99 -10.22 9.83
CA VAL A 251 7.58 -10.84 8.63
C VAL A 251 9.09 -11.03 8.80
N GLY A 252 9.81 -10.02 9.26
CA GLY A 252 11.25 -10.12 9.48
C GLY A 252 11.65 -11.17 10.51
N ALA A 253 10.93 -11.28 11.62
CA ALA A 253 11.15 -12.31 12.62
C ALA A 253 10.95 -13.72 12.03
N TYR A 254 9.88 -13.93 11.25
CA TYR A 254 9.64 -15.18 10.54
C TYR A 254 10.79 -15.50 9.55
N LEU A 255 11.11 -14.56 8.66
CA LEU A 255 12.12 -14.76 7.62
C LEU A 255 13.49 -15.08 8.24
N ALA A 256 13.92 -14.31 9.24
CA ALA A 256 15.19 -14.53 9.90
C ALA A 256 15.23 -15.87 10.66
N ALA A 257 14.16 -16.24 11.38
CA ALA A 257 14.06 -17.53 12.07
C ALA A 257 14.14 -18.71 11.08
N SER A 258 13.41 -18.63 9.95
CA SER A 258 13.45 -19.66 8.90
C SER A 258 14.86 -19.81 8.32
N LYS A 259 15.54 -18.70 7.99
CA LYS A 259 16.91 -18.74 7.43
C LYS A 259 17.96 -19.22 8.43
N LEU A 260 17.70 -19.12 9.73
CA LEU A 260 18.53 -19.66 10.80
C LEU A 260 18.26 -21.15 11.08
N GLY A 261 17.28 -21.78 10.43
CA GLY A 261 16.87 -23.16 10.71
C GLY A 261 16.17 -23.32 12.06
N ARG A 262 15.63 -22.24 12.63
CA ARG A 262 14.90 -22.28 13.91
C ARG A 262 13.44 -22.55 13.66
N SER A 263 13.09 -23.82 13.44
CA SER A 263 11.75 -24.23 13.03
C SER A 263 10.66 -23.82 14.01
N GLU A 264 10.88 -23.96 15.32
CA GLU A 264 9.92 -23.54 16.36
C GLU A 264 9.69 -22.02 16.33
N ASP A 265 10.77 -21.23 16.38
CA ASP A 265 10.70 -19.76 16.27
C ASP A 265 9.97 -19.32 14.98
N ALA A 266 10.18 -20.01 13.86
CA ALA A 266 9.53 -19.69 12.59
C ALA A 266 8.04 -20.04 12.59
N VAL A 267 7.65 -21.18 13.17
CA VAL A 267 6.25 -21.56 13.33
C VAL A 267 5.51 -20.56 14.21
N ASP A 268 6.11 -20.15 15.33
CA ASP A 268 5.53 -19.15 16.22
C ASP A 268 5.42 -17.78 15.56
N ALA A 269 6.47 -17.31 14.89
CA ALA A 269 6.46 -16.04 14.18
C ALA A 269 5.44 -16.02 13.03
N PHE A 270 5.24 -17.14 12.33
CA PHE A 270 4.19 -17.25 11.32
C PHE A 270 2.80 -17.30 11.95
N GLY A 271 2.63 -18.01 13.07
CA GLY A 271 1.39 -17.98 13.85
C GLY A 271 0.99 -16.56 14.27
N ASP A 272 1.96 -15.77 14.72
CA ASP A 272 1.79 -14.35 15.04
C ASP A 272 1.33 -13.50 13.84
N LEU A 273 1.80 -13.80 12.63
CA LEU A 273 1.34 -13.16 11.40
C LEU A 273 -0.12 -13.52 11.09
N VAL A 274 -0.48 -14.80 11.26
CA VAL A 274 -1.84 -15.29 11.06
C VAL A 274 -2.79 -14.66 12.07
N ASP A 275 -2.45 -14.67 13.36
CA ASP A 275 -3.27 -14.09 14.42
C ASP A 275 -3.51 -12.59 14.18
N SER A 276 -2.48 -11.86 13.75
CA SER A 276 -2.62 -10.44 13.39
C SER A 276 -3.56 -10.22 12.21
N GLY A 277 -3.45 -11.02 11.15
CA GLY A 277 -4.31 -10.84 9.97
C GLY A 277 -5.75 -11.31 10.20
N LEU A 278 -5.97 -12.33 11.03
CA LEU A 278 -7.32 -12.70 11.48
C LEU A 278 -7.96 -11.55 12.29
N ALA A 279 -7.19 -10.91 13.18
CA ALA A 279 -7.67 -9.75 13.93
C ALA A 279 -8.00 -8.54 13.04
N SER A 280 -7.31 -8.38 11.91
CA SER A 280 -7.60 -7.36 10.89
C SER A 280 -8.57 -7.84 9.79
N ASN A 281 -9.22 -9.00 9.98
CA ASN A 281 -10.15 -9.64 9.05
C ASN A 281 -9.60 -9.98 7.66
N GLN A 282 -8.28 -9.95 7.46
CA GLN A 282 -7.67 -10.10 6.14
C GLN A 282 -6.23 -10.62 6.22
N LEU A 283 -5.96 -11.69 5.48
CA LEU A 283 -4.63 -12.28 5.29
C LEU A 283 -4.37 -12.40 3.79
N MET A 284 -3.30 -11.79 3.25
CA MET A 284 -2.96 -11.94 1.84
C MET A 284 -1.69 -12.77 1.66
N VAL A 285 -1.85 -14.08 1.51
CA VAL A 285 -0.73 -15.03 1.46
C VAL A 285 -0.27 -15.23 0.02
N LYS A 286 1.06 -15.25 -0.17
CA LYS A 286 1.70 -15.42 -1.46
C LYS A 286 1.87 -16.90 -1.80
N LEU A 287 0.78 -17.52 -2.26
CA LEU A 287 0.76 -18.88 -2.79
C LEU A 287 0.87 -18.82 -4.32
N LEU A 288 2.01 -19.25 -4.87
CA LEU A 288 2.30 -19.17 -6.30
C LEU A 288 1.87 -20.45 -7.03
N PHE A 289 1.12 -20.27 -8.11
CA PHE A 289 0.58 -21.34 -8.95
C PHE A 289 1.26 -21.40 -10.32
N GLN A 290 1.27 -22.59 -10.91
CA GLN A 290 1.66 -22.75 -12.31
C GLN A 290 0.70 -21.98 -13.23
N PRO A 291 1.20 -21.44 -14.37
CA PRO A 291 0.35 -20.78 -15.35
C PRO A 291 -0.83 -21.66 -15.79
N GLY A 292 -2.05 -21.10 -15.82
CA GLY A 292 -3.26 -21.81 -16.24
C GLY A 292 -3.69 -23.00 -15.36
N SER A 293 -3.10 -23.16 -14.17
CA SER A 293 -3.27 -24.35 -13.34
C SER A 293 -3.62 -24.01 -11.88
N THR A 294 -4.22 -24.98 -11.18
CA THR A 294 -4.45 -24.98 -9.73
C THR A 294 -3.28 -25.54 -8.93
N GLN A 295 -2.29 -26.13 -9.61
CA GLN A 295 -1.09 -26.68 -8.96
C GLN A 295 -0.12 -25.56 -8.56
N PHE A 296 0.51 -25.71 -7.40
CA PHE A 296 1.60 -24.83 -7.01
C PHE A 296 2.80 -24.97 -7.97
N ILE A 297 3.61 -23.92 -8.07
CA ILE A 297 4.84 -23.95 -8.88
C ILE A 297 5.77 -25.07 -8.44
N ALA A 298 6.45 -25.71 -9.40
CA ALA A 298 7.45 -26.74 -9.12
C ALA A 298 8.79 -26.11 -8.68
N ASN A 299 8.77 -25.36 -7.59
CA ASN A 299 9.95 -24.73 -7.01
C ASN A 299 9.98 -24.94 -5.48
N PRO A 300 10.69 -25.96 -4.99
CA PRO A 300 10.76 -26.28 -3.56
C PRO A 300 11.26 -25.12 -2.70
N GLN A 301 12.13 -24.24 -3.23
CA GLN A 301 12.62 -23.08 -2.47
C GLN A 301 11.52 -22.07 -2.14
N ILE A 302 10.40 -22.12 -2.86
CA ILE A 302 9.22 -21.27 -2.62
C ILE A 302 8.10 -22.06 -1.94
N THR A 303 7.89 -23.33 -2.32
CA THR A 303 6.72 -24.10 -1.88
C THR A 303 6.93 -24.94 -0.63
N GLU A 304 8.17 -25.18 -0.20
CA GLU A 304 8.48 -25.96 1.01
C GLU A 304 7.79 -25.43 2.28
N PRO A 305 7.65 -24.11 2.50
CA PRO A 305 6.94 -23.59 3.67
C PRO A 305 5.40 -23.71 3.62
N TYR A 306 4.80 -23.97 2.45
CA TYR A 306 3.35 -23.87 2.26
C TYR A 306 2.54 -24.81 3.16
N PRO A 307 2.93 -26.09 3.35
CA PRO A 307 2.21 -26.98 4.27
C PRO A 307 2.16 -26.43 5.70
N MET A 308 3.26 -25.87 6.21
CA MET A 308 3.30 -25.24 7.53
C MET A 308 2.40 -24.01 7.57
N TRP A 309 2.44 -23.14 6.56
CA TRP A 309 1.59 -21.95 6.50
C TRP A 309 0.11 -22.29 6.52
N LEU A 310 -0.32 -23.22 5.65
CA LEU A 310 -1.70 -23.68 5.58
C LEU A 310 -2.16 -24.33 6.89
N SER A 311 -1.29 -25.12 7.53
CA SER A 311 -1.57 -25.71 8.84
C SER A 311 -1.78 -24.65 9.93
N GLN A 312 -0.93 -23.62 9.99
CA GLN A 312 -1.09 -22.52 10.93
C GLN A 312 -2.37 -21.71 10.66
N ILE A 313 -2.67 -21.39 9.40
CA ILE A 313 -3.91 -20.68 9.03
C ILE A 313 -5.14 -21.46 9.50
N ALA A 314 -5.21 -22.77 9.18
CA ALA A 314 -6.34 -23.61 9.57
C ALA A 314 -6.47 -23.73 11.11
N THR A 315 -5.35 -23.94 11.80
CA THR A 315 -5.33 -24.14 13.25
C THR A 315 -5.73 -22.87 14.00
N ARG A 316 -5.16 -21.72 13.63
CA ARG A 316 -5.44 -20.42 14.27
C ARG A 316 -6.85 -19.93 13.97
N ALA A 317 -7.33 -20.10 12.73
CA ALA A 317 -8.71 -19.76 12.38
C ALA A 317 -9.72 -20.57 13.22
N ARG A 318 -9.48 -21.88 13.41
CA ARG A 318 -10.30 -22.71 14.31
C ARG A 318 -10.23 -22.22 15.76
N GLN A 319 -9.03 -21.94 16.28
CA GLN A 319 -8.86 -21.46 17.67
C GLN A 319 -9.57 -20.12 17.93
N LYS A 320 -9.67 -19.27 16.91
CA LYS A 320 -10.37 -17.98 16.95
C LYS A 320 -11.86 -18.07 16.61
N ASP A 321 -12.38 -19.27 16.34
CA ASP A 321 -13.75 -19.47 15.86
C ASP A 321 -14.07 -18.59 14.63
N ALA A 322 -13.11 -18.43 13.71
CA ALA A 322 -13.27 -17.62 12.51
C ALA A 322 -13.92 -18.42 11.37
N CYS A 323 -14.85 -17.81 10.65
CA CYS A 323 -15.28 -18.27 9.33
C CYS A 323 -14.47 -17.53 8.25
N LEU A 324 -14.03 -18.25 7.21
CA LEU A 324 -13.13 -17.71 6.18
C LEU A 324 -13.75 -17.72 4.78
N GLU A 325 -13.65 -16.61 4.07
CA GLU A 325 -13.72 -16.58 2.61
C GLU A 325 -12.30 -16.67 2.04
N ILE A 326 -12.01 -17.76 1.33
CA ILE A 326 -10.79 -17.94 0.57
C ILE A 326 -11.01 -17.31 -0.81
N VAL A 327 -10.29 -16.24 -1.11
CA VAL A 327 -10.42 -15.47 -2.35
C VAL A 327 -9.18 -15.70 -3.22
N GLY A 328 -9.38 -16.25 -4.41
CA GLY A 328 -8.33 -16.36 -5.41
C GLY A 328 -8.19 -15.08 -6.24
N HIS A 329 -6.94 -14.71 -6.55
CA HIS A 329 -6.60 -13.61 -7.45
C HIS A 329 -5.69 -14.08 -8.59
N THR A 330 -5.76 -13.41 -9.72
CA THR A 330 -4.90 -13.65 -10.89
C THR A 330 -4.29 -12.35 -11.37
N SER A 331 -3.19 -12.43 -12.11
CA SER A 331 -2.71 -11.27 -12.85
C SER A 331 -3.65 -10.92 -14.01
N ARG A 332 -3.38 -9.79 -14.65
CA ARG A 332 -4.18 -9.24 -15.75
C ARG A 332 -4.03 -9.99 -17.07
N THR A 333 -3.11 -10.93 -17.17
CA THR A 333 -2.80 -11.66 -18.40
C THR A 333 -3.87 -12.68 -18.74
N GLY A 334 -4.31 -12.71 -20.00
CA GLY A 334 -5.37 -13.59 -20.49
C GLY A 334 -6.76 -12.95 -20.42
N THR A 335 -7.80 -13.74 -20.75
CA THR A 335 -9.18 -13.22 -20.79
C THR A 335 -9.79 -13.15 -19.41
N GLN A 336 -10.70 -12.19 -19.20
CA GLN A 336 -11.40 -12.01 -17.92
C GLN A 336 -12.12 -13.28 -17.46
N HIS A 337 -12.91 -13.90 -18.35
CA HIS A 337 -13.68 -15.11 -18.04
C HIS A 337 -12.78 -16.28 -17.58
N LEU A 338 -11.62 -16.47 -18.22
CA LEU A 338 -10.68 -17.53 -17.81
C LEU A 338 -10.06 -17.23 -16.44
N ASN A 339 -9.68 -15.98 -16.20
CA ASN A 339 -9.09 -15.55 -14.94
C ASN A 339 -10.08 -15.63 -13.76
N GLU A 340 -11.33 -15.22 -13.96
CA GLU A 340 -12.39 -15.38 -12.96
C GLU A 340 -12.59 -16.85 -12.59
N ARG A 341 -12.76 -17.74 -13.58
CA ARG A 341 -12.89 -19.18 -13.33
C ARG A 341 -11.65 -19.78 -12.64
N LEU A 342 -10.45 -19.46 -13.12
CA LEU A 342 -9.20 -20.00 -12.58
C LEU A 342 -8.98 -19.56 -11.13
N SER A 343 -9.33 -18.31 -10.81
CA SER A 343 -9.21 -17.77 -9.46
C SER A 343 -10.09 -18.53 -8.46
N VAL A 344 -11.33 -18.88 -8.83
CA VAL A 344 -12.23 -19.71 -8.01
C VAL A 344 -11.64 -21.10 -7.78
N LEU A 345 -11.15 -21.76 -8.84
CA LEU A 345 -10.59 -23.11 -8.74
C LEU A 345 -9.35 -23.17 -7.83
N ARG A 346 -8.50 -22.14 -7.85
CA ARG A 346 -7.35 -22.02 -6.94
C ARG A 346 -7.78 -21.83 -5.49
N ALA A 347 -8.80 -21.01 -5.26
CA ALA A 347 -9.36 -20.83 -3.91
C ALA A 347 -9.97 -22.13 -3.38
N GLN A 348 -10.70 -22.88 -4.21
CA GLN A 348 -11.26 -24.19 -3.85
C GLN A 348 -10.17 -25.19 -3.50
N TYR A 349 -9.12 -25.27 -4.31
CA TYR A 349 -7.98 -26.15 -4.02
C TYR A 349 -7.32 -25.81 -2.67
N VAL A 350 -7.09 -24.53 -2.38
CA VAL A 350 -6.54 -24.11 -1.07
C VAL A 350 -7.50 -24.43 0.08
N MET A 351 -8.81 -24.23 -0.11
CA MET A 351 -9.82 -24.59 0.88
C MET A 351 -9.79 -26.10 1.20
N GLU A 352 -9.67 -26.96 0.19
CA GLU A 352 -9.54 -28.41 0.36
C GLU A 352 -8.29 -28.78 1.18
N LEU A 353 -7.16 -28.12 0.93
CA LEU A 353 -5.93 -28.31 1.71
C LEU A 353 -6.10 -27.91 3.18
N LEU A 354 -6.78 -26.79 3.46
CA LEU A 354 -7.08 -26.37 4.84
C LEU A 354 -8.01 -27.37 5.55
N GLN A 355 -9.05 -27.83 4.86
CA GLN A 355 -10.01 -28.80 5.40
C GLN A 355 -9.39 -30.18 5.66
N ALA A 356 -8.39 -30.58 4.86
CA ALA A 356 -7.64 -31.82 5.11
C ALA A 356 -6.84 -31.74 6.43
N GLY A 357 -6.34 -30.56 6.80
CA GLY A 357 -5.64 -30.33 8.06
C GLY A 357 -6.56 -30.16 9.27
N VAL A 358 -7.79 -29.70 9.07
CA VAL A 358 -8.79 -29.44 10.13
C VAL A 358 -10.20 -29.85 9.65
N PRO A 359 -10.59 -31.13 9.77
CA PRO A 359 -11.84 -31.63 9.19
C PRO A 359 -13.12 -30.96 9.71
N ASP A 360 -13.12 -30.44 10.93
CA ASP A 360 -14.28 -29.80 11.57
C ASP A 360 -14.59 -28.39 11.00
N SER A 361 -13.79 -27.87 10.05
CA SER A 361 -13.99 -26.54 9.47
C SER A 361 -14.81 -26.52 8.17
N ARG A 362 -15.37 -27.66 7.72
CA ARG A 362 -16.06 -27.78 6.41
C ARG A 362 -17.19 -26.77 6.20
N ASN A 363 -17.93 -26.43 7.26
CA ASN A 363 -19.04 -25.47 7.18
C ASN A 363 -18.63 -24.03 7.52
N ARG A 364 -17.33 -23.77 7.68
CA ARG A 364 -16.77 -22.46 8.11
C ARG A 364 -15.93 -21.79 7.04
N MET A 365 -15.90 -22.35 5.83
CA MET A 365 -15.06 -21.89 4.74
C MET A 365 -15.85 -21.84 3.45
N ILE A 366 -15.69 -20.76 2.68
CA ILE A 366 -16.19 -20.65 1.31
C ILE A 366 -15.04 -20.24 0.39
N ALA A 367 -15.13 -20.61 -0.89
CA ALA A 367 -14.14 -20.26 -1.89
C ALA A 367 -14.75 -19.36 -2.97
N THR A 368 -14.14 -18.20 -3.21
CA THR A 368 -14.54 -17.25 -4.24
C THR A 368 -13.33 -16.83 -5.09
N GLY A 369 -13.59 -16.13 -6.20
CA GLY A 369 -12.55 -15.71 -7.13
C GLY A 369 -12.83 -14.30 -7.65
N LYS A 370 -11.78 -13.51 -7.79
CA LYS A 370 -11.85 -12.12 -8.28
C LYS A 370 -11.17 -11.91 -9.63
N GLY A 371 -10.54 -12.95 -10.19
CA GLY A 371 -9.66 -12.78 -11.34
C GLY A 371 -8.65 -11.65 -11.08
N PHE A 372 -8.55 -10.70 -12.00
CA PHE A 372 -7.71 -9.50 -11.88
C PHE A 372 -8.46 -8.24 -11.43
N ASN A 373 -9.73 -8.35 -11.01
CA ASN A 373 -10.58 -7.20 -10.68
C ASN A 373 -10.10 -6.44 -9.43
N GLU A 374 -9.31 -7.10 -8.58
CA GLU A 374 -8.74 -6.56 -7.34
C GLU A 374 -7.20 -6.65 -7.34
N ASN A 375 -6.56 -6.44 -8.51
CA ASN A 375 -5.12 -6.30 -8.61
C ASN A 375 -4.63 -5.11 -7.78
N LEU A 376 -3.55 -5.34 -7.03
CA LEU A 376 -2.88 -4.33 -6.23
C LEU A 376 -1.92 -3.53 -7.11
N ILE A 377 -0.99 -4.22 -7.78
CA ILE A 377 0.05 -3.57 -8.59
C ILE A 377 -0.51 -3.28 -10.00
N GLY A 378 -1.01 -4.31 -10.67
CA GLY A 378 -1.78 -4.19 -11.90
C GLY A 378 -0.97 -3.80 -13.14
N THR A 379 0.35 -4.02 -13.16
CA THR A 379 1.18 -3.69 -14.34
C THR A 379 1.05 -4.73 -15.45
N GLY A 380 0.72 -5.98 -15.13
CA GLY A 380 0.55 -7.06 -16.09
C GLY A 380 1.87 -7.65 -16.60
N LYS A 381 2.97 -7.43 -15.88
CA LYS A 381 4.31 -7.96 -16.23
C LYS A 381 4.47 -9.45 -15.93
N ASP A 382 3.63 -9.99 -15.03
CA ASP A 382 3.66 -11.39 -14.59
C ASP A 382 4.97 -11.89 -13.97
N ASP A 383 5.87 -10.99 -13.61
CA ASP A 383 7.13 -11.30 -12.96
C ASP A 383 7.03 -11.17 -11.43
N ALA A 384 8.16 -10.97 -10.76
CA ALA A 384 8.25 -10.78 -9.32
C ALA A 384 7.62 -9.47 -8.82
N SER A 385 7.54 -8.41 -9.64
CA SER A 385 6.92 -7.13 -9.25
C SER A 385 5.41 -7.24 -9.11
N ASP A 386 4.78 -8.12 -9.90
CA ASP A 386 3.33 -8.35 -9.87
C ASP A 386 2.95 -9.58 -9.04
N ALA A 387 3.87 -10.14 -8.27
CA ALA A 387 3.59 -11.38 -7.52
C ALA A 387 2.47 -11.21 -6.49
N LEU A 388 2.21 -9.99 -6.00
CA LEU A 388 1.10 -9.68 -5.10
C LEU A 388 -0.28 -9.75 -5.77
N ASP A 389 -0.35 -9.65 -7.11
CA ASP A 389 -1.60 -9.82 -7.86
C ASP A 389 -1.97 -11.31 -8.00
N ARG A 390 -0.99 -12.20 -7.84
CA ARG A 390 -1.16 -13.67 -7.90
C ARG A 390 -1.12 -14.26 -6.50
N ARG A 391 -2.11 -13.88 -5.69
CA ARG A 391 -2.20 -14.21 -4.26
C ARG A 391 -3.46 -15.03 -3.94
N VAL A 392 -3.47 -15.60 -2.74
CA VAL A 392 -4.68 -16.09 -2.09
C VAL A 392 -4.94 -15.27 -0.86
N GLU A 393 -6.14 -14.74 -0.77
CA GLU A 393 -6.56 -13.92 0.34
C GLU A 393 -7.54 -14.70 1.22
N PHE A 394 -7.40 -14.59 2.53
CA PHE A 394 -8.32 -15.17 3.50
C PHE A 394 -8.99 -14.01 4.23
N LYS A 395 -10.28 -13.83 4.00
CA LYS A 395 -11.11 -12.82 4.67
C LYS A 395 -11.88 -13.47 5.81
N VAL A 396 -11.93 -12.82 6.96
CA VAL A 396 -12.82 -13.25 8.04
C VAL A 396 -14.23 -12.78 7.71
N ILE A 397 -15.18 -13.71 7.71
CA ILE A 397 -16.59 -13.47 7.41
C ILE A 397 -17.46 -13.91 8.59
N GLY A 398 -18.73 -13.49 8.57
CA GLY A 398 -19.74 -14.04 9.48
C GLY A 398 -19.97 -15.53 9.21
N CYS A 399 -20.12 -16.28 10.30
CA CYS A 399 -20.83 -17.54 10.30
C CYS A 399 -22.34 -17.23 10.40
#